data_AF-A0A507FHX6-F1
#
_entry.id   AF-A0A507FHX6-F1
#
_cell.length_a   1.000
_cell.length_b   1.000
_cell.length_c   1.000
_cell.angle_alpha   90.00
_cell.angle_beta   90.00
_cell.angle_gamma   90.00
#
_symmetry.space_group_name_H-M   'P 1'
#
loop_
_entity.id
_entity.type
_entity.pdbx_description
1 polymer ?
#
loop_
_entity_poly.entity_id
_entity_poly.type
_entity_poly.pdbx_seq_one_letter_code
_entity_poly.pdbx_strand_id
1 'polypeptide(L)'
;MSCTDATELPLVCVIYGLAIQSGLNTLVTTVPQFFQSHASPKSPLFLGIVTCAFSLLIMADSSMYIPNHFADERLCSVLYMAEGVFYQGFLLIFDTFILVKTYIITRENKVFLAFMTTALLYRLAAAVADLILSGGVWDDESGACAYSQNGETMFHYAGADLACDVLATAGSLAMLISGKFGGVSDLIGQLSLENVIRSSLTLVLNSVLMYLGQLPTVSFKVLSIAWAIQNTVLLYLMNMEHVYS
;
A
#
# COMPACT_ATOMS: atom_id res chain seq x y z
N MET A 1 -23.95 -22.71 -0.94
CA MET A 1 -23.34 -22.12 0.28
C MET A 1 -22.78 -23.26 1.11
N SER A 2 -21.48 -23.50 1.00
CA SER A 2 -20.77 -24.64 1.57
C SER A 2 -20.36 -24.31 3.01
N CYS A 3 -20.36 -25.28 3.94
CA CYS A 3 -20.03 -25.05 5.36
C CYS A 3 -18.67 -24.37 5.63
N THR A 4 -17.74 -24.35 4.66
CA THR A 4 -16.46 -23.65 4.72
C THR A 4 -16.57 -22.12 4.58
N ASP A 5 -17.62 -21.59 3.95
CA ASP A 5 -17.81 -20.14 3.77
C ASP A 5 -18.20 -19.42 5.06
N ALA A 6 -18.67 -20.15 6.08
CA ALA A 6 -19.25 -19.58 7.29
C ALA A 6 -18.23 -19.03 8.32
N THR A 7 -16.95 -19.36 8.20
CA THR A 7 -15.91 -18.96 9.18
C THR A 7 -14.87 -17.99 8.61
N GLU A 8 -14.64 -17.99 7.30
CA GLU A 8 -13.58 -17.22 6.66
C GLU A 8 -14.02 -15.81 6.24
N LEU A 9 -15.28 -15.65 5.78
CA LEU A 9 -15.83 -14.32 5.47
C LEU A 9 -15.80 -13.38 6.69
N PRO A 10 -16.21 -13.81 7.90
CA PRO A 10 -16.06 -13.00 9.11
C PRO A 10 -14.61 -12.58 9.38
N LEU A 11 -13.63 -13.46 9.15
CA LEU A 11 -12.22 -13.17 9.39
C LEU A 11 -11.72 -12.06 8.46
N VAL A 12 -11.98 -12.18 7.15
CA VAL A 12 -11.58 -11.17 6.16
C VAL A 12 -12.25 -9.83 6.45
N CYS A 13 -13.53 -9.85 6.78
CA CYS A 13 -14.27 -8.65 7.18
C CYS A 13 -13.73 -8.00 8.45
N VAL A 14 -13.26 -8.79 9.42
CA VAL A 14 -12.60 -8.25 10.63
C VAL A 14 -11.30 -7.55 10.25
N ILE A 15 -10.47 -8.15 9.39
CA ILE A 15 -9.18 -7.56 8.99
C ILE A 15 -9.40 -6.27 8.18
N TYR A 16 -10.28 -6.27 7.18
CA TYR A 16 -10.64 -5.03 6.47
C TYR A 16 -11.31 -4.00 7.38
N GLY A 17 -12.12 -4.44 8.35
CA GLY A 17 -12.68 -3.59 9.38
C GLY A 17 -11.62 -2.90 10.25
N LEU A 18 -10.53 -3.60 10.59
CA LEU A 18 -9.38 -3.02 11.28
C LEU A 18 -8.66 -1.99 10.42
N ALA A 19 -8.49 -2.24 9.12
CA ALA A 19 -7.94 -1.25 8.19
C ALA A 19 -8.81 0.01 8.13
N ILE A 20 -10.14 -0.15 8.01
CA ILE A 20 -11.08 0.98 8.01
C ILE A 20 -11.02 1.76 9.32
N GLN A 21 -11.04 1.06 10.46
CA GLN A 21 -10.96 1.69 11.79
C GLN A 21 -9.65 2.46 11.95
N SER A 22 -8.52 1.87 11.54
CA SER A 22 -7.22 2.54 11.60
C SER A 22 -7.18 3.77 10.68
N GLY A 23 -7.78 3.71 9.49
CA GLY A 23 -7.82 4.82 8.55
C GLY A 23 -8.69 5.97 9.08
N LEU A 24 -9.83 5.65 9.69
CA LEU A 24 -10.68 6.62 10.38
C LEU A 24 -9.93 7.31 11.52
N ASN A 25 -9.23 6.54 12.35
CA ASN A 25 -8.42 7.11 13.44
C ASN A 25 -7.39 8.11 12.90
N THR A 26 -6.69 7.76 11.81
CA THR A 26 -5.75 8.67 11.14
C THR A 26 -6.42 9.95 10.67
N LEU A 27 -7.58 9.85 10.00
CA LEU A 27 -8.29 11.04 9.54
C LEU A 27 -8.73 11.92 10.72
N VAL A 28 -9.24 11.32 11.80
CA VAL A 28 -9.66 12.03 13.01
C VAL A 28 -8.48 12.70 13.71
N THR A 29 -7.28 12.13 13.69
CA THR A 29 -6.09 12.77 14.29
C THR A 29 -5.48 13.84 13.40
N THR A 30 -5.44 13.60 12.09
CA THR A 30 -4.66 14.42 11.15
C THR A 30 -5.47 15.60 10.61
N VAL A 31 -6.77 15.44 10.37
CA VAL A 31 -7.64 16.52 9.87
C VAL A 31 -7.68 17.73 10.82
N PRO A 32 -7.87 17.57 12.15
CA PRO A 32 -7.84 18.71 13.08
C PRO A 32 -6.49 19.42 13.13
N GLN A 33 -5.38 18.69 12.96
CA GLN A 33 -4.04 19.27 12.91
C GLN A 33 -3.89 20.23 11.72
N PHE A 34 -4.56 19.98 10.59
CA PHE A 34 -4.59 20.94 9.48
C PHE A 34 -5.25 22.26 9.84
N PHE A 35 -6.40 22.19 10.52
CA PHE A 35 -7.13 23.39 10.94
C PHE A 35 -6.39 24.15 12.05
N GLN A 36 -5.63 23.45 12.91
CA GLN A 36 -4.79 24.06 13.95
C GLN A 36 -3.42 24.54 13.43
N SER A 37 -2.91 23.98 12.32
CA SER A 37 -1.60 24.30 11.74
C SER A 37 -1.49 25.74 11.21
N HIS A 38 -2.61 26.46 11.06
CA HIS A 38 -2.56 27.92 10.82
C HIS A 38 -1.99 28.71 12.00
N ALA A 39 -1.86 28.11 13.20
CA ALA A 39 -1.34 28.75 14.40
C ALA A 39 0.11 28.36 14.76
N SER A 40 0.65 27.22 14.28
CA SER A 40 2.09 26.88 14.39
C SER A 40 2.49 25.73 13.43
N PRO A 41 3.62 25.83 12.71
CA PRO A 41 4.05 24.81 11.75
C PRO A 41 4.83 23.71 12.49
N LYS A 42 4.14 22.67 12.96
CA LYS A 42 4.81 21.49 13.57
C LYS A 42 4.93 20.30 12.63
N SER A 43 4.07 20.16 11.63
CA SER A 43 4.18 19.13 10.59
C SER A 43 4.14 19.73 9.18
N PRO A 44 4.91 19.17 8.22
CA PRO A 44 4.84 19.64 6.84
C PRO A 44 3.48 19.26 6.24
N LEU A 45 2.75 20.27 5.74
CA LEU A 45 1.43 20.14 5.10
C LEU A 45 1.36 18.97 4.10
N PHE A 46 2.45 18.74 3.37
CA PHE A 46 2.61 17.63 2.43
C PHE A 46 2.38 16.25 3.07
N LEU A 47 2.99 15.99 4.23
CA LEU A 47 2.87 14.70 4.93
C LEU A 47 1.42 14.43 5.32
N GLY A 48 0.73 15.43 5.89
CA GLY A 48 -0.67 15.27 6.24
C GLY A 48 -1.55 14.97 5.02
N ILE A 49 -1.29 15.62 3.87
CA ILE A 49 -2.11 15.43 2.66
C ILE A 49 -1.93 14.02 2.13
N VAL A 50 -0.68 13.58 2.05
CA VAL A 50 -0.31 12.24 1.58
C VAL A 50 -0.91 11.17 2.50
N THR A 51 -0.81 11.32 3.82
CA THR A 51 -1.36 10.34 4.77
C THR A 51 -2.90 10.30 4.73
N CYS A 52 -3.56 11.45 4.60
CA CYS A 52 -5.01 11.50 4.43
C CYS A 52 -5.45 10.84 3.11
N ALA A 53 -4.78 11.16 1.99
CA ALA A 53 -5.08 10.56 0.70
C ALA A 53 -4.88 9.04 0.72
N PHE A 54 -3.76 8.57 1.28
CA PHE A 54 -3.48 7.16 1.48
C PHE A 54 -4.58 6.48 2.32
N SER A 55 -4.95 7.08 3.46
CA SER A 55 -5.98 6.53 4.36
C SER A 55 -7.36 6.46 3.71
N LEU A 56 -7.72 7.46 2.90
CA LEU A 56 -9.00 7.46 2.18
C LEU A 56 -9.05 6.37 1.10
N LEU A 57 -7.97 6.19 0.34
CA LEU A 57 -7.92 5.17 -0.71
C LEU A 57 -7.97 3.76 -0.12
N ILE A 58 -7.22 3.48 0.93
CA ILE A 58 -7.22 2.15 1.55
C ILE A 58 -8.54 1.84 2.25
N MET A 59 -9.20 2.85 2.82
CA MET A 59 -10.57 2.70 3.34
C MET A 59 -11.56 2.41 2.21
N ALA A 60 -11.44 3.11 1.07
CA ALA A 60 -12.30 2.89 -0.08
C ALA A 60 -12.12 1.46 -0.62
N ASP A 61 -10.87 1.03 -0.84
CA ASP A 61 -10.52 -0.35 -1.19
C ASP A 61 -11.12 -1.37 -0.21
N SER A 62 -10.83 -1.23 1.08
CA SER A 62 -11.32 -2.12 2.13
C SER A 62 -12.85 -2.16 2.21
N SER A 63 -13.53 -1.07 1.86
CA SER A 63 -14.99 -0.99 1.84
C SER A 63 -15.65 -1.66 0.63
N MET A 64 -14.89 -1.90 -0.45
CA MET A 64 -15.39 -2.55 -1.66
C MET A 64 -15.48 -4.08 -1.53
N TYR A 65 -14.82 -4.68 -0.54
CA TYR A 65 -14.80 -6.15 -0.36
C TYR A 65 -16.21 -6.77 -0.24
N ILE A 66 -17.08 -6.22 0.62
CA ILE A 66 -18.47 -6.70 0.78
C ILE A 66 -19.29 -6.48 -0.50
N PRO A 67 -19.34 -5.27 -1.10
CA PRO A 67 -19.98 -5.05 -2.39
C PRO A 67 -19.53 -6.01 -3.50
N ASN A 68 -18.22 -6.28 -3.62
CA ASN A 68 -17.68 -7.22 -4.61
C ASN A 68 -18.13 -8.65 -4.36
N HIS A 69 -18.18 -9.07 -3.10
CA HIS A 69 -18.62 -10.41 -2.72
C HIS A 69 -20.09 -10.68 -3.09
N PHE A 70 -20.94 -9.66 -3.03
CA PHE A 70 -22.37 -9.74 -3.36
C PHE A 70 -22.74 -9.03 -4.66
N ALA A 71 -21.78 -8.77 -5.54
CA ALA A 71 -22.02 -8.07 -6.80
C ALA A 71 -22.83 -8.95 -7.75
N ASP A 72 -23.82 -8.36 -8.43
CA ASP A 72 -24.52 -8.99 -9.56
C ASP A 72 -23.69 -8.88 -10.86
N GLU A 73 -24.05 -9.65 -11.89
CA GLU A 73 -23.42 -9.67 -13.23
C GLU A 73 -23.07 -8.27 -13.77
N ARG A 74 -24.00 -7.31 -13.65
CA ARG A 74 -23.82 -5.94 -14.17
C ARG A 74 -22.79 -5.11 -13.40
N LEU A 75 -22.66 -5.35 -12.11
CA LEU A 75 -21.80 -4.57 -11.21
C LEU A 75 -20.43 -5.23 -11.01
N CYS A 76 -20.32 -6.53 -11.28
CA CYS A 76 -19.15 -7.34 -11.05
C CYS A 76 -17.86 -6.71 -11.58
N SER A 77 -17.82 -6.40 -12.88
CA SER A 77 -16.64 -5.79 -13.51
C SER A 77 -16.37 -4.37 -12.99
N VAL A 78 -17.41 -3.57 -12.77
CA VAL A 78 -17.28 -2.16 -12.35
C VAL A 78 -16.75 -2.04 -10.92
N LEU A 79 -17.25 -2.85 -10.00
CA LEU A 79 -16.84 -2.81 -8.60
C LEU A 79 -15.40 -3.33 -8.42
N TYR A 80 -14.99 -4.38 -9.12
CA TYR A 80 -13.60 -4.84 -9.11
C TYR A 80 -12.64 -3.87 -9.81
N MET A 81 -13.09 -3.17 -10.86
CA MET A 81 -12.30 -2.09 -11.45
C MET A 81 -12.12 -0.93 -10.47
N ALA A 82 -13.17 -0.55 -9.74
CA ALA A 82 -13.09 0.49 -8.73
C ALA A 82 -12.17 0.09 -7.56
N GLU A 83 -12.30 -1.14 -7.06
CA GLU A 83 -11.38 -1.72 -6.06
C GLU A 83 -9.94 -1.67 -6.56
N GLY A 84 -9.67 -2.16 -7.77
CA GLY A 84 -8.34 -2.13 -8.37
C GLY A 84 -7.74 -0.72 -8.44
N VAL A 85 -8.55 0.30 -8.78
CA VAL A 85 -8.10 1.71 -8.81
C VAL A 85 -7.70 2.19 -7.42
N PHE A 86 -8.49 1.86 -6.39
CA PHE A 86 -8.15 2.21 -5.02
C PHE A 86 -6.90 1.47 -4.54
N TYR A 87 -6.81 0.16 -4.82
CA TYR A 87 -5.68 -0.70 -4.50
C TYR A 87 -4.36 -0.18 -5.07
N GLN A 88 -4.30 -0.04 -6.39
CA GLN A 88 -3.13 0.47 -7.08
C GLN A 88 -2.82 1.92 -6.69
N GLY A 89 -3.86 2.71 -6.41
CA GLY A 89 -3.75 4.09 -5.97
C GLY A 89 -3.02 4.23 -4.63
N PHE A 90 -3.44 3.50 -3.59
CA PHE A 90 -2.78 3.64 -2.28
C PHE A 90 -1.36 3.08 -2.30
N LEU A 91 -1.09 2.00 -3.04
CA LEU A 91 0.27 1.46 -3.20
C LEU A 91 1.20 2.46 -3.88
N LEU A 92 0.74 3.11 -4.95
CA LEU A 92 1.53 4.13 -5.64
C LEU A 92 1.83 5.33 -4.73
N ILE A 93 0.87 5.76 -3.90
CA ILE A 93 1.08 6.81 -2.91
C ILE A 93 2.13 6.38 -1.88
N PHE A 94 2.07 5.13 -1.42
CA PHE A 94 3.01 4.58 -0.44
C PHE A 94 4.46 4.55 -0.97
N ASP A 95 4.67 4.02 -2.18
CA ASP A 95 5.97 4.00 -2.85
C ASP A 95 6.53 5.41 -3.03
N THR A 96 5.68 6.32 -3.52
CA THR A 96 6.05 7.73 -3.70
C THR A 96 6.48 8.34 -2.37
N PHE A 97 5.71 8.08 -1.30
CA PHE A 97 5.99 8.62 0.02
C PHE A 97 7.36 8.18 0.56
N ILE A 98 7.65 6.87 0.53
CA ILE A 98 8.92 6.32 1.01
C ILE A 98 10.09 6.85 0.18
N LEU A 99 9.96 6.89 -1.14
CA LEU A 99 11.03 7.36 -2.03
C LEU A 99 11.29 8.86 -1.87
N VAL A 100 10.25 9.70 -1.68
CA VAL A 100 10.41 11.13 -1.41
C VAL A 100 11.15 11.34 -0.09
N LYS A 101 10.81 10.60 0.97
CA LYS A 101 11.55 10.66 2.25
C LYS A 101 13.02 10.28 2.05
N THR A 102 13.28 9.22 1.29
CA THR A 102 14.64 8.77 0.99
C THR A 102 15.41 9.80 0.17
N TYR A 103 14.76 10.49 -0.78
CA TYR A 103 15.37 11.56 -1.56
C TYR A 103 15.82 12.74 -0.68
N ILE A 104 14.99 13.11 0.32
CA ILE A 104 15.35 14.12 1.32
C ILE A 104 16.55 13.64 2.16
N ILE A 105 16.52 12.39 2.64
CA ILE A 105 17.62 11.78 3.42
C ILE A 105 18.93 11.75 2.63
N THR A 106 18.88 11.47 1.33
CA THR A 106 20.04 11.45 0.43
C THR A 106 20.53 12.84 0.00
N ARG A 107 20.00 13.91 0.64
CA ARG A 107 20.33 15.32 0.36
C ARG A 107 20.08 15.72 -1.08
N GLU A 108 18.93 15.31 -1.61
CA GLU A 108 18.46 15.71 -2.94
C GLU A 108 19.43 15.30 -4.07
N ASN A 109 20.03 14.11 -3.94
CA ASN A 109 20.96 13.61 -4.93
C ASN A 109 20.26 13.38 -6.28
N LYS A 110 20.70 14.10 -7.32
CA LYS A 110 20.15 14.01 -8.69
C LYS A 110 20.20 12.59 -9.29
N VAL A 111 21.20 11.79 -8.91
CA VAL A 111 21.31 10.40 -9.35
C VAL A 111 20.21 9.55 -8.69
N PHE A 112 19.96 9.77 -7.39
CA PHE A 112 18.85 9.11 -6.70
C PHE A 112 17.50 9.54 -7.29
N LEU A 113 17.33 10.82 -7.61
CA LEU A 113 16.13 11.34 -8.27
C LEU A 113 15.85 10.62 -9.59
N ALA A 114 16.88 10.36 -10.41
CA ALA A 114 16.73 9.62 -11.65
C ALA A 114 16.23 8.19 -11.40
N PHE A 115 16.86 7.45 -10.48
CA PHE A 115 16.43 6.08 -10.14
C PHE A 115 15.01 6.05 -9.56
N MET A 116 14.70 6.95 -8.64
CA MET A 116 13.37 7.13 -8.07
C MET A 116 12.31 7.39 -9.15
N THR A 117 12.60 8.31 -10.08
CA THR A 117 11.66 8.66 -11.16
C THR A 117 11.42 7.46 -12.08
N THR A 118 12.48 6.73 -12.44
CA THR A 118 12.36 5.53 -13.27
C THR A 118 11.55 4.43 -12.58
N ALA A 119 11.79 4.20 -11.28
CA ALA A 119 11.04 3.20 -10.51
C ALA A 119 9.55 3.55 -10.42
N LEU A 120 9.20 4.80 -10.12
CA LEU A 120 7.82 5.26 -10.04
C LEU A 120 7.10 5.21 -11.40
N LEU A 121 7.78 5.54 -12.51
CA LEU A 121 7.20 5.41 -13.85
C LEU A 121 6.93 3.95 -14.22
N TYR A 122 7.88 3.05 -13.90
CA TYR A 122 7.69 1.62 -14.11
C TYR A 122 6.53 1.09 -13.26
N ARG A 123 6.44 1.50 -11.99
CA ARG A 123 5.35 1.16 -11.08
C ARG A 123 3.99 1.61 -11.58
N LEU A 124 3.92 2.85 -12.09
CA LEU A 124 2.70 3.41 -12.68
C LEU A 124 2.29 2.64 -13.94
N ALA A 125 3.24 2.32 -14.82
CA ALA A 125 2.96 1.53 -16.02
C ALA A 125 2.43 0.12 -15.67
N ALA A 126 3.03 -0.54 -14.67
CA ALA A 126 2.58 -1.83 -14.19
C ALA A 126 1.18 -1.77 -13.55
N ALA A 127 0.89 -0.72 -12.77
CA ALA A 127 -0.45 -0.47 -12.23
C ALA A 127 -1.51 -0.34 -13.33
N VAL A 128 -1.22 0.48 -14.35
CA VAL A 128 -2.14 0.68 -15.49
C VAL A 128 -2.35 -0.62 -16.25
N ALA A 129 -1.29 -1.40 -16.49
CA ALA A 129 -1.40 -2.70 -17.14
C ALA A 129 -2.28 -3.67 -16.34
N ASP A 130 -2.11 -3.69 -15.01
CA ASP A 130 -2.93 -4.52 -14.13
C ASP A 130 -4.40 -4.13 -14.14
N LEU A 131 -4.72 -2.82 -14.09
CA LEU A 131 -6.10 -2.34 -14.18
C LEU A 131 -6.81 -2.70 -15.49
N ILE A 132 -6.05 -2.91 -16.57
CA ILE A 132 -6.60 -3.27 -17.89
C ILE A 132 -6.79 -4.78 -18.00
N LEU A 133 -5.88 -5.56 -17.41
CA LEU A 133 -5.78 -7.01 -17.62
C LEU A 133 -6.36 -7.86 -16.48
N SER A 134 -6.54 -7.26 -15.30
CA SER A 134 -7.15 -7.89 -14.12
C SER A 134 -8.51 -7.25 -13.85
N GLY A 135 -9.45 -8.04 -13.32
CA GLY A 135 -10.78 -7.51 -13.02
C GLY A 135 -11.81 -8.58 -12.65
N GLY A 136 -13.05 -8.13 -12.47
CA GLY A 136 -14.19 -8.99 -12.15
C GLY A 136 -14.72 -9.73 -13.37
N VAL A 137 -14.89 -11.04 -13.26
CA VAL A 137 -15.54 -11.92 -14.23
C VAL A 137 -16.73 -12.58 -13.55
N TRP A 138 -17.90 -12.47 -14.16
CA TRP A 138 -19.10 -13.15 -13.70
C TRP A 138 -19.04 -14.63 -14.08
N ASP A 139 -19.23 -15.51 -13.11
CA ASP A 139 -19.31 -16.96 -13.33
C ASP A 139 -20.78 -17.41 -13.28
N ASP A 140 -21.32 -17.73 -14.46
CA ASP A 140 -22.70 -18.19 -14.63
C ASP A 140 -22.99 -19.53 -13.93
N GLU A 141 -21.96 -20.37 -13.73
CA GLU A 141 -22.14 -21.68 -13.10
C GLU A 141 -22.29 -21.56 -11.58
N SER A 142 -21.48 -20.71 -10.95
CA SER A 142 -21.56 -20.45 -9.51
C SER A 142 -22.54 -19.34 -9.14
N GLY A 143 -23.01 -18.55 -10.12
CA GLY A 143 -23.88 -17.39 -9.90
C GLY A 143 -23.20 -16.33 -9.03
N ALA A 144 -21.88 -16.18 -9.17
CA ALA A 144 -21.05 -15.33 -8.33
C ALA A 144 -20.03 -14.54 -9.14
N CYS A 145 -19.64 -13.39 -8.59
CA CYS A 145 -18.61 -12.54 -9.16
C CYS A 145 -17.23 -13.00 -8.67
N ALA A 146 -16.37 -13.44 -9.59
CA ALA A 146 -15.01 -13.90 -9.30
C ALA A 146 -13.98 -12.87 -9.78
N TYR A 147 -12.93 -12.66 -8.99
CA TYR A 147 -11.80 -11.85 -9.43
C TYR A 147 -10.85 -12.68 -10.28
N SER A 148 -10.52 -12.18 -11.47
CA SER A 148 -9.51 -12.73 -12.36
C SER A 148 -8.27 -11.86 -12.31
N GLN A 149 -7.26 -12.31 -11.55
CA GLN A 149 -5.95 -11.67 -11.50
C GLN A 149 -5.09 -12.14 -12.68
N ASN A 150 -4.51 -11.21 -13.44
CA ASN A 150 -3.44 -11.54 -14.38
C ASN A 150 -2.12 -11.72 -13.61
N GLY A 151 -1.53 -12.92 -13.68
CA GLY A 151 -0.30 -13.25 -12.96
C GLY A 151 0.94 -12.51 -13.46
N GLU A 152 1.00 -12.13 -14.73
CA GLU A 152 2.12 -11.36 -15.28
C GLU A 152 2.10 -9.92 -14.77
N THR A 153 0.93 -9.25 -14.83
CA THR A 153 0.81 -7.88 -14.31
C THR A 153 1.03 -7.84 -12.80
N MET A 154 0.56 -8.86 -12.08
CA MET A 154 0.85 -9.06 -10.66
C MET A 154 2.35 -9.10 -10.38
N PHE A 155 3.08 -9.91 -11.12
CA PHE A 155 4.53 -9.99 -10.98
C PHE A 155 5.21 -8.65 -11.27
N HIS A 156 4.75 -7.93 -12.30
CA HIS A 156 5.32 -6.64 -12.67
C HIS A 156 5.06 -5.54 -11.64
N TYR A 157 3.83 -5.39 -11.12
CA TYR A 157 3.56 -4.35 -10.12
C TYR A 157 4.20 -4.70 -8.77
N ALA A 158 4.15 -5.95 -8.33
CA ALA A 158 4.78 -6.37 -7.08
C ALA A 158 6.31 -6.28 -7.15
N GLY A 159 6.89 -6.60 -8.32
CA GLY A 159 8.31 -6.40 -8.58
C GLY A 159 8.70 -4.91 -8.63
N ALA A 160 7.80 -4.04 -9.08
CA ALA A 160 8.01 -2.59 -9.03
C ALA A 160 7.97 -2.06 -7.58
N ASP A 161 7.00 -2.51 -6.76
CA ASP A 161 6.96 -2.21 -5.32
C ASP A 161 8.28 -2.64 -4.65
N LEU A 162 8.74 -3.87 -4.94
CA LEU A 162 10.00 -4.41 -4.43
C LEU A 162 11.20 -3.54 -4.83
N ALA A 163 11.23 -3.03 -6.07
CA ALA A 163 12.28 -2.14 -6.54
C ALA A 163 12.27 -0.80 -5.80
N CYS A 164 11.08 -0.23 -5.55
CA CYS A 164 10.91 0.97 -4.73
C CYS A 164 11.43 0.75 -3.30
N ASP A 165 11.05 -0.36 -2.67
CA ASP A 165 11.48 -0.74 -1.32
C ASP A 165 13.01 -0.91 -1.23
N VAL A 166 13.63 -1.61 -2.20
CA VAL A 166 15.08 -1.81 -2.25
C VAL A 166 15.81 -0.48 -2.45
N LEU A 167 15.34 0.38 -3.35
CA LEU A 167 15.93 1.70 -3.58
C LEU A 167 15.86 2.58 -2.33
N ALA A 168 14.72 2.57 -1.64
CA ALA A 168 14.52 3.28 -0.39
C ALA A 168 15.48 2.77 0.70
N THR A 169 15.53 1.45 0.88
CA THR A 169 16.40 0.79 1.87
C THR A 169 17.87 1.13 1.59
N ALA A 170 18.31 0.97 0.34
CA ALA A 170 19.69 1.21 -0.07
C ALA A 170 20.08 2.68 0.10
N GLY A 171 19.18 3.61 -0.27
CA GLY A 171 19.40 5.05 -0.11
C GLY A 171 19.57 5.46 1.35
N SER A 172 18.66 5.00 2.22
CA SER A 172 18.74 5.25 3.67
C SER A 172 19.96 4.60 4.32
N LEU A 173 20.28 3.36 3.94
CA LEU A 173 21.42 2.62 4.50
C LEU A 173 22.75 3.23 4.06
N ALA A 174 22.90 3.61 2.80
CA ALA A 174 24.11 4.27 2.29
C ALA A 174 24.39 5.57 3.07
N MET A 175 23.33 6.32 3.39
CA MET A 175 23.43 7.55 4.17
C MET A 175 23.81 7.27 5.64
N LEU A 176 23.23 6.25 6.27
CA LEU A 176 23.61 5.78 7.62
C LEU A 176 25.09 5.34 7.70
N ILE A 177 25.54 4.51 6.75
CA ILE A 177 26.91 3.96 6.72
C ILE A 177 27.94 5.06 6.40
N SER A 178 27.55 6.08 5.62
CA SER A 178 28.46 7.17 5.25
C SER A 178 28.98 8.00 6.43
N GLY A 179 28.42 7.82 7.64
CA GLY A 179 28.86 8.53 8.84
C GLY A 179 28.63 10.04 8.78
N LYS A 180 27.84 10.52 7.81
CA LYS A 180 27.56 11.95 7.59
C LYS A 180 26.57 12.56 8.60
N PHE A 181 26.13 11.77 9.59
CA PHE A 181 25.20 12.17 10.64
C PHE A 181 25.83 11.93 12.02
N GLY A 182 25.34 12.63 13.04
CA GLY A 182 25.80 12.49 14.42
C GLY A 182 25.45 11.16 15.11
N GLY A 183 25.14 10.10 14.33
CA GLY A 183 24.68 8.80 14.80
C GLY A 183 23.16 8.64 14.79
N VAL A 184 22.66 7.59 15.46
CA VAL A 184 21.22 7.25 15.57
C VAL A 184 20.47 8.22 16.51
N SER A 185 21.19 9.01 17.31
CA SER A 185 20.64 10.09 18.12
C SER A 185 20.32 11.36 17.32
N ASP A 186 20.79 11.45 16.07
CA ASP A 186 20.50 12.55 15.17
C ASP A 186 19.15 12.33 14.46
N LEU A 187 18.39 13.39 14.20
CA LEU A 187 17.05 13.34 13.59
C LEU A 187 17.07 12.57 12.27
N ILE A 188 18.11 12.79 11.45
CA ILE A 188 18.25 12.12 10.16
C ILE A 188 18.62 10.64 10.33
N GLY A 189 19.33 10.29 11.41
CA GLY A 189 19.63 8.91 11.77
C GLY A 189 18.36 8.14 12.17
N GLN A 190 17.50 8.74 13.00
CA GLN A 190 16.20 8.16 13.38
C GLN A 190 15.29 7.98 12.16
N LEU A 191 15.15 9.02 11.33
CA LEU A 191 14.37 8.96 10.08
C LEU A 191 14.89 7.88 9.12
N SER A 192 16.21 7.70 9.04
CA SER A 192 16.81 6.68 8.18
C SER A 192 16.55 5.27 8.71
N LEU A 193 16.63 5.05 10.02
CA LEU A 193 16.34 3.75 10.64
C LEU A 193 14.87 3.38 10.48
N GLU A 194 13.95 4.32 10.73
CA GLU A 194 12.51 4.12 10.50
C GLU A 194 12.22 3.74 9.05
N ASN A 195 12.87 4.43 8.10
CA ASN A 195 12.68 4.14 6.69
C ASN A 195 13.20 2.75 6.31
N VAL A 196 14.31 2.29 6.90
CA VAL A 196 14.84 0.91 6.72
C VAL A 196 13.88 -0.13 7.30
N ILE A 197 13.35 0.09 8.50
CA ILE A 197 12.38 -0.84 9.11
C ILE A 197 11.10 -0.92 8.27
N ARG A 198 10.59 0.24 7.80
CA ARG A 198 9.41 0.30 6.95
C ARG A 198 9.61 -0.45 5.64
N SER A 199 10.65 -0.08 4.89
CA SER A 199 10.95 -0.66 3.57
C SER A 199 11.32 -2.16 3.65
N SER A 200 11.95 -2.61 4.73
CA SER A 200 12.20 -4.06 4.91
C SER A 200 10.93 -4.85 5.23
N LEU A 201 10.00 -4.30 6.00
CA LEU A 201 8.73 -4.97 6.28
C LEU A 201 7.87 -5.07 5.01
N THR A 202 7.82 -4.00 4.21
CA THR A 202 7.10 -4.00 2.93
C THR A 202 7.74 -4.93 1.91
N LEU A 203 9.08 -4.97 1.84
CA LEU A 203 9.81 -5.92 1.01
C LEU A 203 9.40 -7.37 1.31
N VAL A 204 9.31 -7.75 2.60
CA VAL A 204 8.91 -9.09 3.02
C VAL A 204 7.46 -9.38 2.62
N LEU A 205 6.54 -8.44 2.87
CA LEU A 205 5.13 -8.60 2.52
C LEU A 205 4.93 -8.76 1.01
N ASN A 206 5.56 -7.91 0.21
CA ASN A 206 5.48 -7.93 -1.25
C ASN A 206 6.09 -9.22 -1.82
N SER A 207 7.19 -9.70 -1.24
CA SER A 207 7.80 -10.99 -1.62
C SER A 207 6.87 -12.18 -1.32
N VAL A 208 6.21 -12.18 -0.15
CA VAL A 208 5.25 -13.23 0.22
C VAL A 208 4.05 -13.21 -0.72
N LEU A 209 3.49 -12.04 -1.03
CA LEU A 209 2.38 -11.92 -1.96
C LEU A 209 2.73 -12.37 -3.38
N MET A 210 3.90 -11.97 -3.87
CA MET A 210 4.38 -12.43 -5.18
C MET A 210 4.53 -13.96 -5.22
N TYR A 211 5.05 -14.57 -4.15
CA TYR A 211 5.14 -16.02 -4.05
C TYR A 211 3.76 -16.69 -4.02
N LEU A 212 2.82 -16.18 -3.22
CA LEU A 212 1.47 -16.72 -3.13
C LEU A 212 0.70 -16.58 -4.45
N GLY A 213 0.86 -15.46 -5.17
CA GLY A 213 0.21 -15.21 -6.45
C GLY A 213 0.67 -16.11 -7.59
N GLN A 214 1.87 -16.68 -7.49
CA GLN A 214 2.40 -17.62 -8.50
C GLN A 214 1.98 -19.07 -8.25
N LEU A 215 1.43 -19.40 -7.08
CA LEU A 215 1.02 -20.75 -6.75
C LEU A 215 -0.35 -21.06 -7.37
N PRO A 216 -0.45 -22.01 -8.32
CA PRO A 216 -1.70 -22.31 -9.01
C PRO A 216 -2.76 -22.97 -8.10
N THR A 217 -2.36 -23.42 -6.91
CA THR A 217 -3.23 -24.08 -5.93
C THR A 217 -3.74 -23.15 -4.84
N VAL A 218 -3.30 -21.89 -4.80
CA VAL A 218 -3.76 -20.93 -3.79
C VAL A 218 -5.14 -20.43 -4.18
N SER A 219 -6.11 -20.65 -3.29
CA SER A 219 -7.46 -20.14 -3.51
C SER A 219 -7.48 -18.62 -3.40
N PHE A 220 -8.39 -17.98 -4.16
CA PHE A 220 -8.63 -16.53 -4.08
C PHE A 220 -8.81 -16.06 -2.63
N LYS A 221 -9.44 -16.89 -1.78
CA LYS A 221 -9.68 -16.61 -0.37
C LYS A 221 -8.40 -16.37 0.45
N VAL A 222 -7.37 -17.20 0.23
CA VAL A 222 -6.08 -17.05 0.91
C VAL A 222 -5.38 -15.76 0.44
N LEU A 223 -5.51 -15.45 -0.84
CA LEU A 223 -4.96 -14.23 -1.41
C LEU A 223 -5.66 -12.97 -0.87
N SER A 224 -6.99 -12.99 -0.72
CA SER A 224 -7.76 -11.90 -0.08
C SER A 224 -7.34 -11.65 1.37
N ILE A 225 -7.08 -12.71 2.16
CA ILE A 225 -6.55 -12.56 3.52
C ILE A 225 -5.16 -11.90 3.49
N ALA A 226 -4.29 -12.35 2.58
CA ALA A 226 -2.94 -11.80 2.46
C ALA A 226 -2.95 -10.32 2.06
N TRP A 227 -3.82 -9.92 1.13
CA TRP A 227 -4.04 -8.51 0.77
C TRP A 227 -4.63 -7.70 1.93
N ALA A 228 -5.61 -8.23 2.66
CA ALA A 228 -6.18 -7.55 3.83
C ALA A 228 -5.11 -7.30 4.92
N ILE A 229 -4.21 -8.26 5.14
CA ILE A 229 -3.06 -8.11 6.04
C ILE A 229 -2.10 -7.04 5.51
N GLN A 230 -1.74 -7.10 4.22
CA GLN A 230 -0.87 -6.10 3.59
C GLN A 230 -1.44 -4.69 3.78
N ASN A 231 -2.72 -4.48 3.48
CA ASN A 231 -3.39 -3.20 3.62
C ASN A 231 -3.30 -2.66 5.05
N THR A 232 -3.58 -3.53 6.02
CA THR A 232 -3.53 -3.18 7.45
C THR A 232 -2.11 -2.80 7.87
N VAL A 233 -1.10 -3.56 7.46
CA VAL A 233 0.31 -3.27 7.79
C VAL A 233 0.78 -1.98 7.13
N LEU A 234 0.49 -1.76 5.86
CA LEU A 234 0.86 -0.53 5.15
C LEU A 234 0.25 0.71 5.81
N LEU A 235 -1.00 0.61 6.28
CA LEU A 235 -1.65 1.68 7.02
C LEU A 235 -0.99 1.97 8.36
N TYR A 236 -0.64 0.95 9.14
CA TYR A 236 0.15 1.15 10.35
C TYR A 236 1.51 1.77 10.06
N LEU A 237 2.19 1.33 9.00
CA LEU A 237 3.48 1.86 8.60
C LEU A 237 3.41 3.34 8.21
N MET A 238 2.37 3.77 7.50
CA MET A 238 2.10 5.17 7.19
C MET A 238 1.79 5.99 8.46
N ASN A 239 1.01 5.41 9.37
CA ASN A 239 0.58 6.08 10.60
C ASN A 239 1.69 6.29 11.63
N MET A 240 2.79 5.52 11.57
CA MET A 240 3.94 5.75 12.46
C MET A 240 4.45 7.19 12.40
N GLU A 241 4.31 7.88 11.25
CA GLU A 241 4.75 9.28 11.10
C GLU A 241 4.03 10.24 12.03
N HIS A 242 2.76 9.99 12.38
CA HIS A 242 1.99 10.86 13.28
C HIS A 242 2.39 10.71 14.74
N VAL A 243 3.03 9.60 15.11
CA VAL A 243 3.45 9.33 16.49
C VAL A 243 4.82 9.98 16.79
N TYR A 244 5.65 10.17 15.75
CA TYR A 244 7.03 10.65 15.89
C TYR A 244 7.25 12.09 15.37
N SER A 245 6.24 12.75 14.80
CA SER A 245 6.26 14.19 14.42
C SER A 245 5.79 15.11 15.55
#